data_AF-A0A849QG76-F1
#
_entry.id   AF-A0A849QG76-F1
#
_cell.length_a   1.000
_cell.length_b   1.000
_cell.length_c   1.000
_cell.angle_alpha   90.00
_cell.angle_beta   90.00
_cell.angle_gamma   90.00
#
_symmetry.space_group_name_H-M   'P 1'
#
loop_
_entity.id
_entity.type
_entity.pdbx_description
1 polymer ?
#
loop_
_entity_poly.entity_id
_entity_poly.type
_entity_poly.pdbx_seq_one_letter_code
_entity_poly.pdbx_strand_id
1 'polypeptide(L)'
;MKNLACPVCGHPANNLIDGRCRDCFLKTFTLARIPHMIRTIICPLCGSVKKGAHWEGNTAELEDVIHVGVNEALKLDSDAKDIQVSIDLTNSDPSIYHAGIKVDASVKGIRTNAALRTEIRVSRDTCDTCSRIAGGYYEAVVQVRAEG
;
A
#
# COMPACT_ATOMS: atom_id res chain seq x y z
N MET A 1 25.09 14.86 35.96
CA MET A 1 24.18 14.48 34.86
C MET A 1 22.75 14.61 35.39
N LYS A 2 21.87 15.41 34.76
CA LYS A 2 20.47 15.54 35.21
C LYS A 2 19.71 14.28 34.80
N ASN A 3 19.50 13.37 35.73
CA ASN A 3 18.57 12.26 35.55
C ASN A 3 17.14 12.81 35.64
N LEU A 4 16.41 12.80 34.53
CA LEU A 4 15.00 13.15 34.48
C LEU A 4 14.19 11.89 34.80
N ALA A 5 13.24 11.96 35.72
CA ALA A 5 12.32 10.85 35.95
C ALA A 5 11.21 10.88 34.89
N CYS A 6 10.93 9.74 34.27
CA CYS A 6 9.80 9.62 33.35
C CYS A 6 8.48 9.77 34.11
N PRO A 7 7.55 10.66 33.69
CA PRO A 7 6.27 10.83 34.39
C PRO A 7 5.32 9.65 34.23
N VAL A 8 5.57 8.75 33.27
CA VAL A 8 4.72 7.57 33.00
C VAL A 8 5.16 6.34 33.80
N CYS A 9 6.47 6.09 33.92
CA CYS A 9 7.00 4.90 34.59
C CYS A 9 7.92 5.17 35.79
N GLY A 10 8.27 6.43 36.07
CA GLY A 10 9.16 6.81 37.16
C GLY A 10 10.66 6.51 36.93
N HIS A 11 11.02 5.76 35.88
CA HIS A 11 12.42 5.42 35.63
C HIS A 11 13.27 6.65 35.29
N PRO A 12 14.53 6.69 35.78
CA PRO A 12 15.48 7.73 35.39
C PRO A 12 15.82 7.58 33.90
N ALA A 13 15.84 8.71 33.21
CA ALA A 13 16.16 8.80 31.80
C ALA A 13 17.17 9.93 31.58
N ASN A 14 18.12 9.69 30.68
CA ASN A 14 19.10 10.69 30.27
C ASN A 14 18.47 11.82 29.44
N ASN A 15 17.40 11.48 28.70
CA ASN A 15 16.61 12.42 27.92
C ASN A 15 15.14 11.96 27.87
N LEU A 16 14.23 12.91 27.68
CA LEU A 16 12.81 12.66 27.47
C LEU A 16 12.42 13.01 26.03
N ILE A 17 11.55 12.21 25.44
CA ILE A 17 11.04 12.33 24.07
C ILE A 17 9.54 12.53 24.20
N ASP A 18 9.08 13.71 23.79
CA ASP A 18 7.74 14.22 24.10
C ASP A 18 7.36 14.07 25.59
N GLY A 19 8.32 14.39 26.47
CA GLY A 19 8.13 14.31 27.91
C GLY A 19 8.13 12.89 28.50
N ARG A 20 8.49 11.86 27.72
CA ARG A 20 8.51 10.45 28.17
C ARG A 20 9.88 9.80 27.96
N CYS A 21 10.23 8.78 28.74
CA CYS A 21 11.39 7.95 28.40
C CYS A 21 11.16 7.20 27.07
N ARG A 22 12.25 6.72 26.46
CA ARG A 22 12.22 5.96 25.19
C ARG A 22 11.15 4.85 25.18
N ASP A 23 11.12 4.02 26.21
CA ASP A 23 10.22 2.85 26.23
C ASP A 23 8.74 3.27 26.34
N CYS A 24 8.45 4.29 27.14
CA CYS A 24 7.08 4.81 27.27
C CYS A 24 6.61 5.51 26.00
N PHE A 25 7.52 6.23 25.32
CA PHE A 25 7.23 6.82 24.02
C PHE A 25 6.89 5.75 22.99
N LEU A 26 7.74 4.72 22.85
CA LEU A 26 7.57 3.65 21.85
C LEU A 26 6.31 2.81 22.05
N LYS A 27 5.83 2.64 23.29
CA LYS A 27 4.59 1.89 23.58
C LYS A 27 3.33 2.57 23.03
N THR A 28 3.29 3.89 23.01
CA THR A 28 2.13 4.67 22.55
C THR A 28 2.27 5.13 21.10
N PHE A 29 3.51 5.14 20.59
CA PHE A 29 3.83 5.61 19.26
C PHE A 29 3.39 4.59 18.20
N THR A 30 2.76 5.06 17.11
CA THR A 30 2.41 4.22 15.97
C THR A 30 3.22 4.63 14.76
N LEU A 31 4.22 3.84 14.37
CA LEU A 31 5.08 4.15 13.23
C LEU A 31 4.35 4.09 11.89
N ALA A 32 3.48 3.10 11.72
CA ALA A 32 2.83 2.82 10.45
C ALA A 32 1.44 2.23 10.67
N ARG A 33 0.52 2.49 9.73
CA ARG A 33 -0.84 1.95 9.71
C ARG A 33 -1.21 1.55 8.30
N ILE A 34 -1.98 0.47 8.19
CA ILE A 34 -2.57 0.03 6.93
C ILE A 34 -3.96 -0.57 7.23
N PRO A 35 -4.95 -0.44 6.33
CA PRO A 35 -6.21 -1.16 6.48
C PRO A 35 -5.98 -2.67 6.58
N HIS A 36 -6.86 -3.38 7.30
CA HIS A 36 -6.80 -4.85 7.38
C HIS A 36 -7.13 -5.53 6.05
N MET A 37 -7.88 -4.86 5.18
CA MET A 37 -8.30 -5.38 3.88
C MET A 37 -8.28 -4.25 2.83
N ILE A 38 -7.66 -4.53 1.69
CA ILE A 38 -7.66 -3.68 0.50
C ILE A 38 -8.44 -4.42 -0.59
N ARG A 39 -9.30 -3.70 -1.32
CA ARG A 39 -10.03 -4.25 -2.47
C ARG A 39 -9.50 -3.63 -3.75
N THR A 40 -9.17 -4.47 -4.71
CA THR A 40 -8.73 -4.08 -6.05
C THR A 40 -9.61 -4.76 -7.07
N ILE A 41 -9.95 -4.06 -8.15
CA ILE A 41 -10.70 -4.60 -9.27
C ILE A 41 -9.81 -4.53 -10.50
N ILE A 42 -9.69 -5.66 -11.21
CA ILE A 42 -8.86 -5.77 -12.42
C ILE A 42 -9.69 -6.20 -13.62
N CYS A 43 -9.30 -5.74 -14.81
CA CYS A 43 -9.83 -6.23 -16.05
C CYS A 43 -9.16 -7.56 -16.43
N PRO A 44 -9.92 -8.65 -16.58
CA PRO A 44 -9.34 -9.94 -16.93
C PRO A 44 -8.79 -9.98 -18.37
N LEU A 45 -9.13 -9.00 -19.22
CA LEU A 45 -8.75 -8.98 -20.63
C LEU A 45 -7.47 -8.17 -20.90
N CYS A 46 -7.31 -7.01 -20.25
CA CYS A 46 -6.17 -6.11 -20.50
C CYS A 46 -5.32 -5.80 -19.27
N GLY A 47 -5.70 -6.31 -18.09
CA GLY A 47 -4.97 -6.07 -16.83
C GLY A 47 -5.17 -4.69 -16.21
N SER A 48 -6.04 -3.83 -16.78
CA SER A 48 -6.33 -2.50 -16.21
C SER A 48 -6.94 -2.60 -14.80
N VAL A 49 -6.65 -1.62 -13.96
CA VAL A 49 -7.06 -1.57 -12.55
C VAL A 49 -8.07 -0.47 -12.35
N LYS A 50 -9.15 -0.75 -11.62
CA LYS A 50 -10.18 0.23 -11.32
C LYS A 50 -9.74 1.13 -10.17
N LYS A 51 -9.58 2.43 -10.45
CA LYS A 51 -9.32 3.49 -9.47
C LYS A 51 -10.55 4.41 -9.42
N GLY A 52 -11.41 4.18 -8.43
CA GLY A 52 -12.68 4.90 -8.32
C GLY A 52 -13.59 4.62 -9.53
N ALA A 53 -13.84 5.64 -10.34
CA ALA A 53 -14.64 5.55 -11.56
C ALA A 53 -13.82 5.31 -12.84
N HIS A 54 -12.48 5.37 -12.76
CA HIS A 54 -11.60 5.28 -13.91
C HIS A 54 -10.83 3.95 -13.93
N TRP A 55 -10.41 3.55 -15.13
CA TRP A 55 -9.54 2.41 -15.34
C TRP A 55 -8.15 2.91 -15.68
N GLU A 56 -7.15 2.46 -14.94
CA GLU A 56 -5.75 2.86 -15.10
C GLU A 56 -4.86 1.65 -15.35
N GLY A 57 -3.77 1.87 -16.07
CA GLY A 57 -2.83 0.81 -16.41
C GLY A 57 -3.31 -0.05 -17.57
N ASN A 58 -2.36 -0.39 -18.43
CA ASN A 58 -2.46 -1.39 -19.47
C ASN A 58 -1.21 -2.26 -19.24
N THR A 59 -1.33 -3.59 -19.18
CA THR A 59 -0.22 -4.55 -19.07
C THR A 59 0.56 -4.66 -17.75
N ALA A 60 0.13 -4.07 -16.63
CA ALA A 60 0.81 -4.31 -15.35
C ALA A 60 0.59 -5.75 -14.85
N GLU A 61 1.63 -6.40 -14.32
CA GLU A 61 1.47 -7.68 -13.64
C GLU A 61 0.61 -7.51 -12.38
N LEU A 62 -0.19 -8.52 -12.04
CA LEU A 62 -1.11 -8.43 -10.90
C LEU A 62 -0.37 -8.13 -9.58
N GLU A 63 0.82 -8.68 -9.40
CA GLU A 63 1.65 -8.43 -8.23
C GLU A 63 2.11 -6.98 -8.15
N ASP A 64 2.50 -6.35 -9.26
CA ASP A 64 2.85 -4.94 -9.31
C ASP A 64 1.69 -4.05 -8.88
N VAL A 65 0.48 -4.36 -9.38
CA VAL A 65 -0.75 -3.66 -9.00
C VAL A 65 -0.99 -3.76 -7.49
N ILE A 66 -0.82 -4.96 -6.93
CA ILE A 66 -0.98 -5.20 -5.50
C ILE A 66 0.08 -4.43 -4.71
N HIS A 67 1.34 -4.44 -5.13
CA HIS A 67 2.42 -3.69 -4.51
C HIS A 67 2.13 -2.18 -4.49
N VAL A 68 1.68 -1.62 -5.61
CA VAL A 68 1.26 -0.21 -5.68
C VAL A 68 0.10 0.06 -4.73
N GLY A 69 -0.93 -0.79 -4.72
CA GLY A 69 -2.08 -0.63 -3.83
C GLY A 69 -1.72 -0.70 -2.34
N VAL A 70 -0.79 -1.58 -1.96
CA VAL A 70 -0.27 -1.67 -0.59
C VAL A 70 0.52 -0.41 -0.23
N ASN A 71 1.39 0.07 -1.13
CA ASN A 71 2.16 1.30 -0.90
C ASN A 71 1.27 2.54 -0.74
N GLU A 72 0.24 2.69 -1.56
CA GLU A 72 -0.72 3.80 -1.47
C GLU A 72 -1.56 3.75 -0.18
N ALA A 73 -1.89 2.55 0.29
CA ALA A 73 -2.66 2.35 1.51
C ALA A 73 -1.84 2.48 2.79
N LEU A 74 -0.51 2.29 2.71
CA LEU A 74 0.41 2.36 3.83
C LEU A 74 0.59 3.82 4.28
N LYS A 75 0.19 4.11 5.52
CA LYS A 75 0.38 5.42 6.15
C LYS A 75 1.51 5.35 7.15
N LEU A 76 2.53 6.18 6.96
CA LEU A 76 3.65 6.33 7.87
C LEU A 76 3.45 7.56 8.76
N ASP A 77 4.05 7.54 9.95
CA ASP A 77 4.13 8.71 10.82
C ASP A 77 4.91 9.85 10.13
N SER A 78 4.45 11.09 10.30
CA SER A 78 5.04 12.25 9.63
C SER A 78 6.45 12.59 10.10
N ASP A 79 6.83 12.18 11.33
CA ASP A 79 8.16 12.42 11.89
C ASP A 79 9.17 11.31 11.53
N ALA A 80 8.74 10.28 10.78
CA ALA A 80 9.60 9.18 10.36
C ALA A 80 10.64 9.61 9.31
N LYS A 81 11.88 9.22 9.54
CA LYS A 81 13.06 9.46 8.68
C LYS A 81 13.81 8.16 8.44
N ASP A 82 14.71 8.14 7.47
CA ASP A 82 15.52 6.97 7.11
C ASP A 82 14.66 5.71 6.90
N ILE A 83 13.53 5.89 6.20
CA ILE A 83 12.48 4.88 6.06
C ILE A 83 12.95 3.78 5.11
N GLN A 84 12.82 2.53 5.55
CA GLN A 84 12.94 1.34 4.73
C GLN A 84 11.66 0.52 4.85
N VAL A 85 11.05 0.20 3.71
CA VAL A 85 9.83 -0.62 3.63
C VAL A 85 10.15 -1.88 2.84
N SER A 86 9.76 -3.02 3.40
CA SER A 86 9.81 -4.32 2.72
C SER A 86 8.42 -4.96 2.74
N ILE A 87 7.99 -5.44 1.58
CA ILE A 87 6.67 -6.02 1.35
C ILE A 87 6.87 -7.44 0.84
N ASP A 88 6.39 -8.40 1.60
CA ASP A 88 6.36 -9.82 1.24
C ASP A 88 4.92 -10.19 0.86
N LEU A 89 4.69 -10.58 -0.39
CA LEU A 89 3.39 -11.06 -0.85
C LEU A 89 3.32 -12.58 -0.78
N THR A 90 2.18 -13.09 -0.34
CA THR A 90 1.82 -14.51 -0.41
C THR A 90 0.38 -14.62 -0.88
N ASN A 91 0.08 -15.60 -1.72
CA ASN A 91 -1.28 -15.86 -2.18
C ASN A 91 -1.84 -17.10 -1.48
N SER A 92 -3.07 -16.98 -0.98
CA SER A 92 -3.83 -18.12 -0.45
C SER A 92 -4.80 -18.70 -1.49
N ASP A 93 -5.18 -17.89 -2.48
CA ASP A 93 -6.10 -18.21 -3.58
C ASP A 93 -5.76 -17.31 -4.81
N PRO A 94 -6.17 -17.63 -6.05
CA PRO A 94 -5.97 -16.73 -7.21
C PRO A 94 -6.61 -15.34 -7.09
N SER A 95 -7.47 -15.11 -6.09
CA SER A 95 -8.14 -13.83 -5.84
C SER A 95 -7.80 -13.20 -4.48
N ILE A 96 -7.05 -13.89 -3.62
CA ILE A 96 -6.75 -13.43 -2.25
C ILE A 96 -5.25 -13.47 -2.01
N TYR A 97 -4.70 -12.30 -1.71
CA TYR A 97 -3.30 -12.11 -1.36
C TYR A 97 -3.18 -11.60 0.07
N HIS A 98 -2.06 -11.93 0.70
CA HIS A 98 -1.68 -11.44 2.01
C HIS A 98 -0.33 -10.73 1.88
N ALA A 99 -0.28 -9.46 2.30
CA ALA A 99 0.96 -8.70 2.37
C ALA A 99 1.46 -8.65 3.80
N GLY A 100 2.66 -9.16 4.03
CA GLY A 100 3.47 -8.88 5.21
C GLY A 100 4.32 -7.64 4.96
N ILE A 101 4.20 -6.63 5.80
CA ILE A 101 4.89 -5.35 5.61
C ILE A 101 5.79 -5.11 6.82
N LYS A 102 7.07 -4.87 6.56
CA LYS A 102 8.03 -4.45 7.58
C LYS A 102 8.48 -3.03 7.26
N VAL A 103 8.40 -2.18 8.26
CA VAL A 103 8.83 -0.78 8.19
C VAL A 103 9.90 -0.58 9.24
N ASP A 104 11.08 -0.16 8.81
CA ASP A 104 12.17 0.30 9.67
C ASP A 104 12.36 1.80 9.46
N ALA A 105 12.43 2.57 10.55
CA ALA A 105 12.58 4.02 10.46
C ALA A 105 13.23 4.62 11.71
N SER A 106 13.63 5.88 11.60
CA SER A 106 14.10 6.72 12.69
C SER A 106 13.06 7.79 13.02
N VAL A 107 12.60 7.84 14.27
CA VAL A 107 11.62 8.84 14.75
C VAL A 107 12.24 9.58 15.92
N LYS A 108 12.36 10.91 15.81
CA LYS A 108 12.98 11.77 16.83
C LYS A 108 14.36 11.26 17.28
N GLY A 109 15.13 10.68 16.36
CA GLY A 109 16.47 10.13 16.59
C GLY A 109 16.49 8.71 17.16
N ILE A 110 15.33 8.05 17.33
CA ILE A 110 15.24 6.66 17.78
C ILE A 110 14.96 5.74 16.58
N ARG A 111 15.78 4.71 16.41
CA ARG A 111 15.44 3.61 15.50
C ARG A 111 14.30 2.77 16.06
N THR A 112 13.26 2.61 15.26
CA THR A 112 12.05 1.83 15.56
C THR A 112 11.61 1.07 14.32
N ASN A 113 10.78 0.04 14.52
CA ASN A 113 10.20 -0.74 13.44
C ASN A 113 8.74 -1.09 13.71
N ALA A 114 8.04 -1.46 12.65
CA ALA A 114 6.67 -1.93 12.68
C ALA A 114 6.49 -3.11 11.71
N ALA A 115 5.74 -4.11 12.16
CA ALA A 115 5.30 -5.22 11.32
C ALA A 115 3.78 -5.14 11.18
N LEU A 116 3.30 -5.09 9.95
CA LEU A 116 1.89 -4.98 9.60
C LEU A 116 1.49 -6.12 8.67
N ARG A 117 0.18 -6.41 8.64
CA ARG A 117 -0.42 -7.37 7.72
C ARG A 117 -1.70 -6.81 7.14
N THR A 118 -1.92 -7.04 5.84
CA THR A 118 -3.19 -6.75 5.17
C THR A 118 -3.57 -7.89 4.23
N GLU A 119 -4.86 -8.12 4.09
CA GLU A 119 -5.42 -8.95 3.02
C GLU A 119 -5.74 -8.08 1.80
N ILE A 120 -5.50 -8.58 0.60
CA ILE A 120 -5.85 -7.93 -0.65
C ILE A 120 -6.80 -8.84 -1.41
N ARG A 121 -8.01 -8.35 -1.67
CA ARG A 121 -9.02 -9.06 -2.45
C ARG A 121 -9.08 -8.49 -3.85
N VAL A 122 -8.85 -9.36 -4.83
CA VAL A 122 -8.87 -9.04 -6.26
C VAL A 122 -10.20 -9.50 -6.84
N SER A 123 -11.01 -8.55 -7.29
CA SER A 123 -12.23 -8.82 -8.06
C SER A 123 -11.97 -8.59 -9.54
N ARG A 124 -12.73 -9.25 -10.41
CA ARG A 124 -12.60 -9.13 -11.87
C ARG A 124 -13.83 -8.44 -12.45
N ASP A 125 -13.60 -7.38 -13.22
CA ASP A 125 -14.65 -6.61 -13.90
C ASP A 125 -14.08 -6.10 -15.23
N THR A 126 -14.87 -6.03 -16.29
CA THR A 126 -14.35 -5.66 -17.61
C THR A 126 -14.30 -4.14 -17.75
N CYS A 127 -13.16 -3.58 -18.20
CA CYS A 127 -13.07 -2.15 -18.42
C CYS A 127 -13.90 -1.68 -19.62
N ASP A 128 -14.22 -0.38 -19.64
CA ASP A 128 -15.06 0.22 -20.68
C ASP A 128 -14.52 -0.03 -22.09
N THR A 129 -13.18 0.03 -22.25
CA THR A 129 -12.51 -0.22 -23.53
C THR A 129 -12.71 -1.66 -24.00
N CYS A 130 -12.42 -2.65 -23.15
CA CYS A 130 -12.59 -4.05 -23.51
C CYS A 130 -14.06 -4.42 -23.69
N SER A 131 -14.97 -3.82 -22.91
CA SER A 131 -16.40 -3.99 -23.09
C SER A 131 -16.89 -3.47 -24.45
N ARG A 132 -16.39 -2.30 -24.91
CA ARG A 132 -16.70 -1.75 -26.24
C ARG A 132 -16.16 -2.62 -27.37
N ILE A 133 -14.94 -3.16 -27.22
CA ILE A 133 -14.35 -4.10 -28.19
C ILE A 133 -15.21 -5.37 -28.31
N ALA A 134 -15.59 -5.97 -27.18
CA ALA A 134 -16.42 -7.19 -27.17
C ALA A 134 -17.85 -6.96 -27.72
N GLY A 135 -18.37 -5.74 -27.58
CA GLY A 135 -19.67 -5.33 -28.13
C GLY A 135 -19.68 -4.99 -29.63
N GLY A 136 -18.54 -5.09 -30.33
CA GLY A 136 -18.45 -4.77 -31.77
C GLY A 136 -18.54 -3.28 -32.09
N TYR A 137 -18.21 -2.40 -31.13
CA TYR A 137 -18.25 -0.95 -31.34
C TYR A 137 -16.98 -0.48 -32.07
N TYR A 138 -17.11 -0.11 -33.35
CA TYR A 138 -16.06 0.53 -34.13
C TYR A 138 -16.40 2.02 -34.28
N GLU A 139 -15.61 2.93 -33.69
CA GLU A 139 -15.76 4.37 -33.92
C GLU A 139 -15.33 4.78 -35.35
N ALA A 140 -14.57 3.93 -36.06
CA ALA A 140 -14.32 4.07 -37.48
C ALA A 140 -14.12 2.71 -38.17
N VAL A 141 -14.87 2.47 -39.25
CA VAL A 141 -14.59 1.40 -40.22
C VAL A 141 -13.90 2.05 -41.41
N VAL A 142 -12.60 1.82 -41.58
CA VAL A 142 -11.88 2.26 -42.78
C VAL A 142 -12.07 1.22 -43.88
N GLN A 143 -12.89 1.54 -44.87
CA GLN A 143 -13.13 0.67 -46.02
C GLN A 143 -12.23 1.09 -47.19
N VAL A 144 -11.09 0.43 -47.33
CA VAL A 144 -10.19 0.63 -48.48
C VAL A 144 -10.77 -0.11 -49.68
N ARG A 145 -11.04 0.61 -50.77
CA ARG A 145 -11.33 0.02 -52.08
C ARG A 145 -10.17 0.34 -53.02
N ALA A 146 -9.72 -0.68 -53.75
CA ALA A 146 -8.79 -0.53 -54.85
C ALA A 146 -9.54 -0.76 -56.17
N GLU A 147 -9.38 0.15 -57.12
CA GLU A 147 -9.66 -0.10 -58.53
C GLU A 147 -8.31 -0.12 -59.27
N GLY A 148 -8.06 -1.18 -60.03
CA GLY A 148 -7.09 -1.24 -61.15
C GLY A 148 -5.62 -1.06 -60.83
#